data_AF-A0A8I0L0Y2-F1
#
_entry.id   AF-A0A8I0L0Y2-F1
#
_cell.length_a   1.000
_cell.length_b   1.000
_cell.length_c   1.000
_cell.angle_alpha   90.00
_cell.angle_beta   90.00
_cell.angle_gamma   90.00
#
_symmetry.space_group_name_H-M   'P 1'
#
loop_
_entity.id
_entity.type
_entity.pdbx_description
1 polymer ?
#
loop_
_entity_poly.entity_id
_entity_poly.type
_entity_poly.pdbx_seq_one_letter_code
_entity_poly.pdbx_strand_id
1 'polypeptide(L)' 'MQRSKGTHAVKSSHRAVRRKAGAVTIDDVAAHAGLSAMTVSRVINGHAGVRDDNRERVMRSVR' A
#
# COMPACT_ATOMS: atom_id res chain seq x y z
N MET A 1 -20.65 -3.76 -14.14
CA MET A 1 -19.18 -3.73 -14.39
C MET A 1 -18.45 -4.00 -13.07
N GLN A 2 -18.32 -5.28 -12.71
CA GLN A 2 -17.67 -5.74 -11.47
C GLN A 2 -16.24 -6.16 -11.82
N ARG A 3 -15.24 -5.35 -11.48
CA ARG A 3 -13.84 -5.68 -11.77
C ARG A 3 -13.25 -6.43 -10.58
N SER A 4 -13.18 -7.75 -10.79
CA SER A 4 -12.45 -8.83 -10.13
C SER A 4 -11.47 -8.42 -9.01
N LYS A 5 -11.71 -8.99 -7.83
CA LYS A 5 -10.76 -9.01 -6.72
C LYS A 5 -9.58 -9.92 -7.11
N GLY A 6 -8.45 -9.32 -7.47
CA GLY A 6 -7.19 -10.05 -7.63
C GLY A 6 -6.64 -10.42 -6.25
N THR A 7 -6.81 -11.68 -5.86
CA THR A 7 -6.13 -12.28 -4.72
C THR A 7 -4.66 -12.52 -5.11
N HIS A 8 -3.76 -11.65 -4.64
CA HIS A 8 -2.33 -11.92 -4.73
C HIS A 8 -1.73 -11.90 -3.33
N ALA A 9 -1.71 -13.09 -2.73
CA ALA A 9 -0.86 -13.41 -1.61
C ALA A 9 0.59 -13.42 -2.09
N VAL A 10 1.29 -12.27 -2.01
CA VAL A 10 2.74 -12.25 -2.15
C VAL A 10 3.34 -12.36 -0.76
N LYS A 11 3.76 -13.58 -0.40
CA LYS A 11 4.71 -13.79 0.70
C LYS A 11 6.04 -13.18 0.24
N SER A 12 6.48 -12.10 0.87
CA SER A 12 7.86 -11.62 0.71
C SER A 12 8.61 -11.81 2.01
N SER A 13 8.97 -13.06 2.26
CA SER A 13 10.17 -13.38 3.03
C SER A 13 11.34 -13.00 2.13
N HIS A 14 12.01 -11.86 2.36
CA HIS A 14 13.46 -11.71 2.25
C HIS A 14 13.94 -10.28 2.59
N ARG A 15 14.93 -10.26 3.49
CA ARG A 15 15.90 -9.19 3.78
C ARG A 15 15.45 -8.05 4.69
N ALA A 16 15.53 -8.31 5.99
CA ALA A 16 15.78 -7.30 7.00
C ALA A 16 17.20 -6.70 6.83
N VAL A 17 17.41 -5.92 5.77
CA VAL A 17 18.52 -4.95 5.75
C VAL A 17 18.12 -3.88 6.75
N ARG A 18 18.67 -3.97 7.98
CA ARG A 18 18.50 -3.05 9.13
C ARG A 18 17.60 -1.84 8.83
N ARG A 19 16.28 -2.03 8.90
CA ARG A 19 15.34 -0.91 8.82
C ARG A 19 15.61 -0.04 10.05
N LYS A 20 15.82 1.26 9.83
CA LYS A 20 15.91 2.25 10.92
C LYS A 20 14.68 2.03 11.79
N ALA A 21 14.85 1.73 13.08
CA ALA A 21 13.82 1.13 13.95
C ALA A 21 12.54 1.97 14.21
N GLY A 22 12.31 3.03 13.44
CA GLY A 22 11.11 3.87 13.52
C GLY A 22 10.64 4.44 12.18
N ALA A 23 11.13 3.95 11.03
CA ALA A 23 10.61 4.39 9.74
C ALA A 23 9.31 3.65 9.40
N VAL A 24 8.24 4.41 9.14
CA VAL A 24 6.97 3.87 8.62
C VAL A 24 7.22 3.29 7.22
N THR A 25 6.82 2.05 7.01
CA THR A 25 6.98 1.34 5.74
C THR A 25 5.70 1.36 4.91
N ILE A 26 5.82 1.04 3.61
CA ILE A 26 4.66 0.90 2.73
C ILE A 26 3.71 -0.20 3.24
N ASP A 27 4.24 -1.27 3.83
CA ASP A 27 3.42 -2.34 4.43
C ASP A 27 2.61 -1.82 5.62
N ASP A 28 3.19 -0.94 6.46
CA ASP A 28 2.48 -0.34 7.59
C ASP A 28 1.33 0.55 7.11
N VAL A 29 1.60 1.39 6.11
CA VAL A 29 0.58 2.25 5.48
C VAL A 29 -0.51 1.40 4.82
N ALA A 30 -0.13 0.29 4.17
CA ALA A 30 -1.06 -0.63 3.54
C ALA A 30 -1.98 -1.31 4.55
N ALA A 31 -1.41 -1.79 5.67
CA ALA A 31 -2.16 -2.40 6.77
C ALA A 31 -3.13 -1.38 7.40
N HIS A 32 -2.66 -0.17 7.68
CA HIS A 32 -3.50 0.89 8.26
C HIS A 32 -4.63 1.34 7.31
N ALA A 33 -4.35 1.46 6.01
CA ALA A 33 -5.34 1.86 5.00
C ALA A 33 -6.28 0.71 4.58
N GLY A 34 -6.00 -0.54 4.95
CA GLY A 34 -6.71 -1.73 4.47
C GLY A 34 -6.56 -1.96 2.96
N LEU A 35 -5.39 -1.62 2.40
CA LEU A 35 -5.08 -1.72 0.99
C LEU A 35 -3.89 -2.64 0.75
N SER A 36 -3.65 -3.02 -0.50
CA SER A 36 -2.42 -3.73 -0.86
C SER A 36 -1.23 -2.77 -0.95
N ALA A 37 -0.02 -3.23 -0.61
CA ALA A 37 1.21 -2.47 -0.80
C ALA A 37 1.38 -1.95 -2.23
N MET A 38 0.93 -2.73 -3.24
CA MET A 38 0.93 -2.30 -4.64
C MET A 38 -0.01 -1.10 -4.87
N THR A 39 -1.19 -1.09 -4.24
CA THR A 39 -2.12 0.05 -4.33
C THR A 39 -1.50 1.30 -3.69
N VAL A 40 -0.92 1.15 -2.50
CA VAL A 40 -0.22 2.27 -1.82
C VAL A 40 0.93 2.79 -2.67
N SER A 41 1.75 1.91 -3.24
CA SER A 41 2.83 2.28 -4.16
C SER A 41 2.32 3.04 -5.40
N ARG A 42 1.21 2.60 -6.00
CA ARG A 42 0.58 3.33 -7.12
C ARG A 42 0.09 4.71 -6.71
N VAL A 43 -0.44 4.87 -5.51
CA VAL A 43 -0.88 6.18 -4.99
C VAL A 43 0.33 7.10 -4.78
N ILE A 44 1.35 6.63 -4.06
CA ILE A 44 2.56 7.41 -3.76
C ILE A 44 3.25 7.86 -5.05
N ASN A 45 3.32 6.98 -6.05
CA ASN A 45 3.95 7.26 -7.34
C ASN A 45 3.00 7.97 -8.34
N GLY A 46 1.82 8.42 -7.92
CA GLY A 46 0.92 9.22 -8.76
C GLY A 46 0.32 8.49 -9.96
N HIS A 47 0.25 7.15 -9.94
CA HIS A 47 -0.26 6.37 -11.07
C HIS A 47 -1.74 6.68 -11.36
N ALA A 48 -2.06 6.87 -12.64
CA ALA A 48 -3.44 7.10 -13.09
C ALA A 48 -4.33 5.87 -12.84
N GLY A 49 -5.63 6.09 -12.57
CA GLY A 49 -6.60 4.99 -12.42
C GLY A 49 -6.66 4.31 -11.04
N VAL A 50 -5.97 4.82 -10.02
CA VAL A 50 -6.37 4.53 -8.63
C VAL A 50 -7.69 5.26 -8.36
N ARG A 51 -8.60 4.67 -7.56
CA ARG A 51 -9.83 5.35 -7.14
C ARG A 51 -9.52 6.43 -6.11
N ASP A 52 -10.26 7.53 -6.13
CA ASP A 52 -10.05 8.64 -5.19
C ASP A 52 -10.25 8.20 -3.74
N ASP A 53 -11.24 7.33 -3.46
CA ASP A 53 -11.43 6.72 -2.14
C ASP A 53 -10.15 6.04 -1.62
N ASN A 54 -9.41 5.35 -2.50
CA ASN A 54 -8.18 4.68 -2.12
C ASN A 54 -7.04 5.68 -1.89
N ARG A 55 -6.98 6.76 -2.69
CA ARG A 55 -6.01 7.84 -2.47
C ARG A 55 -6.24 8.49 -1.11
N GLU A 56 -7.49 8.79 -0.79
CA GLU A 56 -7.87 9.41 0.48
C GLU A 56 -7.49 8.53 1.68
N ARG A 57 -7.79 7.22 1.62
CA ARG A 57 -7.39 6.27 2.68
C ARG A 57 -5.88 6.24 2.90
N VAL A 58 -5.09 6.28 1.83
CA VAL A 58 -3.62 6.35 1.93
C VAL A 58 -3.19 7.68 2.55
N MET A 59 -3.74 8.80 2.09
CA MET A 59 -3.42 10.14 2.62
C MET A 59 -3.76 10.29 4.11
N ARG A 60 -4.84 9.65 4.57
CA ARG A 60 -5.21 9.59 6.00
C ARG A 60 -4.25 8.72 6.82
N SER A 61 -3.57 7.76 6.20
CA SER A 61 -2.67 6.80 6.86
C SER A 61 -1.23 7.29 7.00
N VAL A 62 -0.86 8.36 6.28
CA VAL A 62 0.48 8.96 6.30
C VAL A 62 0.52 10.30 7.02
N ARG A 63 -0.61 10.72 7.61
CA ARG A 63 -0.75 11.94 8.39
C ARG A 63 -0.47 11.67 9.86
#